data_AF-A0A3P3Y8Y7-F1
#
_entry.id   AF-A0A3P3Y8Y7-F1
#
_cell.length_a   1.000
_cell.length_b   1.000
_cell.length_c   1.000
_cell.angle_alpha   90.00
_cell.angle_beta   90.00
_cell.angle_gamma   90.00
#
_symmetry.space_group_name_H-M   'P 1'
#
loop_
_entity.id
_entity.type
_entity.pdbx_description
1 polymer ?
#
loop_
_entity_poly.entity_id
_entity_poly.type
_entity_poly.pdbx_seq_one_letter_code
_entity_poly.pdbx_strand_id
1 'polypeptide(L)'
;MDTIQDVLGKASAASLDDLQAVLLGLNGARVAGYAVPVLTIAHGLNVLLQTRIAGNAARQAVLQSLVAFIICSTGGSALTSVLLGTRINSFSMASFPYLFGAVFRVPIATVAAISQATNVFAGVELATQLARGEFILAFVCGVLSATGGGILGDAFQLYNTNWGLRTPSAFSELSSRIVLPMIASNLYTLSTLPDVPRLTGLPIKLSVIFILAVPVFFNTLGQRPPATKEKPKRE
;
A
#
# COMPACT_ATOMS: atom_id res chain seq x y z
N MET A 1 22.11 8.51 13.31
CA MET A 1 21.19 9.35 12.52
C MET A 1 21.62 9.38 11.06
N ASP A 2 22.91 9.20 10.81
CA ASP A 2 23.52 9.36 9.49
C ASP A 2 23.18 8.23 8.51
N THR A 3 22.96 6.99 8.94
CA THR A 3 22.85 5.85 8.02
C THR A 3 21.61 5.87 7.11
N ILE A 4 20.47 6.40 7.55
CA ILE A 4 19.24 6.44 6.75
C ILE A 4 19.14 7.71 5.91
N GLN A 5 19.57 8.87 6.43
CA GLN A 5 19.69 10.08 5.61
C GLN A 5 20.79 9.91 4.55
N ASP A 6 21.86 9.17 4.87
CA ASP A 6 22.88 8.76 3.90
C ASP A 6 22.32 7.74 2.90
N VAL A 7 21.48 6.76 3.30
CA VAL A 7 20.80 5.87 2.35
C VAL A 7 19.78 6.60 1.48
N LEU A 8 19.03 7.57 2.00
CA LEU A 8 18.06 8.38 1.24
C LEU A 8 18.75 9.42 0.35
N GLY A 9 19.85 10.02 0.83
CA GLY A 9 20.71 10.91 0.06
C GLY A 9 21.44 10.16 -1.04
N LYS A 10 21.97 8.96 -0.74
CA LYS A 10 22.51 8.04 -1.75
C LYS A 10 21.43 7.60 -2.70
N ALA A 11 20.20 7.28 -2.25
CA ALA A 11 19.09 6.93 -3.14
C ALA A 11 18.74 8.05 -4.12
N SER A 12 18.91 9.32 -3.75
CA SER A 12 18.72 10.45 -4.67
C SER A 12 19.80 10.56 -5.76
N ALA A 13 20.97 9.95 -5.54
CA ALA A 13 22.10 9.88 -6.47
C ALA A 13 22.40 8.44 -6.96
N ALA A 14 21.59 7.47 -6.55
CA ALA A 14 21.84 6.05 -6.70
C ALA A 14 21.48 5.61 -8.11
N SER A 15 22.25 4.66 -8.64
CA SER A 15 21.83 3.97 -9.85
C SER A 15 20.53 3.22 -9.57
N LEU A 16 19.79 2.95 -10.63
CA LEU A 16 18.50 2.30 -10.53
C LEU A 16 18.59 0.89 -9.91
N ASP A 17 19.70 0.20 -10.15
CA ASP A 17 19.99 -1.12 -9.62
C ASP A 17 20.25 -1.07 -8.10
N ASP A 18 20.87 0.00 -7.59
CA ASP A 18 21.12 0.20 -6.16
C ASP A 18 19.80 0.37 -5.39
N LEU A 19 18.83 1.10 -5.97
CA LEU A 19 17.50 1.29 -5.36
C LEU A 19 16.70 -0.01 -5.30
N GLN A 20 16.78 -0.84 -6.36
CA GLN A 20 16.18 -2.17 -6.35
C GLN A 20 16.83 -3.09 -5.30
N ALA A 21 18.16 -3.04 -5.16
CA ALA A 21 18.87 -3.79 -4.13
C ALA A 21 18.48 -3.36 -2.71
N VAL A 22 18.28 -2.05 -2.48
CA VAL A 22 17.78 -1.53 -1.20
C VAL A 22 16.37 -2.03 -0.90
N LEU A 23 15.46 -2.01 -1.88
CA LEU A 23 14.07 -2.47 -1.69
C LEU A 23 13.98 -3.98 -1.43
N LEU A 24 14.74 -4.78 -2.17
CA LEU A 24 14.88 -6.22 -1.94
C LEU A 24 15.52 -6.48 -0.56
N GLY A 25 16.52 -5.68 -0.20
CA GLY A 25 17.16 -5.71 1.12
C GLY A 25 16.21 -5.36 2.27
N LEU A 26 15.26 -4.44 2.07
CA LEU A 26 14.26 -4.06 3.08
C LEU A 26 13.22 -5.15 3.32
N ASN A 27 12.78 -5.87 2.28
CA ASN A 27 11.80 -6.96 2.44
C ASN A 27 12.44 -8.32 2.78
N GLY A 28 13.78 -8.39 2.78
CA GLY A 28 14.58 -9.55 3.22
C GLY A 28 15.56 -9.21 4.33
N ALA A 29 15.39 -8.08 5.02
CA ALA A 29 16.35 -7.57 6.00
C ALA A 29 16.54 -8.59 7.12
N ARG A 30 17.74 -9.12 7.29
CA ARG A 30 18.01 -10.14 8.29
C ARG A 30 18.32 -9.50 9.65
N VAL A 31 17.47 -9.73 10.64
CA VAL A 31 17.74 -9.39 12.05
C VAL A 31 17.95 -10.69 12.81
N ALA A 32 19.14 -10.87 13.40
CA ALA A 32 19.51 -12.11 14.09
C ALA A 32 19.33 -13.39 13.24
N GLY A 33 19.58 -13.30 11.92
CA GLY A 33 19.44 -14.42 10.98
C GLY A 33 18.03 -14.63 10.41
N TYR A 34 17.01 -13.94 10.93
CA TYR A 34 15.62 -14.02 10.46
C TYR A 34 15.32 -12.90 9.46
N ALA A 35 14.74 -13.25 8.30
CA ALA A 35 14.27 -12.26 7.34
C ALA A 35 13.04 -11.52 7.89
N VAL A 36 13.16 -10.22 8.07
CA VAL A 36 12.12 -9.32 8.56
C VAL A 36 11.45 -8.67 7.36
N PRO A 37 10.13 -8.86 7.16
CA PRO A 37 9.42 -8.26 6.03
C PRO A 37 9.07 -6.79 6.34
N VAL A 38 10.07 -5.92 6.43
CA VAL A 38 9.94 -4.54 6.96
C VAL A 38 8.81 -3.75 6.30
N LEU A 39 8.65 -3.88 4.98
CA LEU A 39 7.57 -3.22 4.24
C LEU A 39 6.19 -3.71 4.68
N THR A 40 6.05 -5.02 4.90
CA THR A 40 4.83 -5.63 5.40
C THR A 40 4.52 -5.13 6.82
N ILE A 41 5.55 -5.02 7.67
CA ILE A 41 5.41 -4.47 9.03
C ILE A 41 4.90 -3.04 8.98
N ALA A 42 5.54 -2.19 8.18
CA ALA A 42 5.16 -0.78 8.09
C ALA A 42 3.75 -0.60 7.51
N HIS A 43 3.37 -1.39 6.49
CA HIS A 43 2.01 -1.39 5.97
C HIS A 43 1.00 -1.79 7.05
N GLY A 44 1.25 -2.89 7.76
CA GLY A 44 0.42 -3.33 8.88
C GLY A 44 0.28 -2.25 9.95
N LEU A 45 1.38 -1.64 10.39
CA LEU A 45 1.34 -0.56 11.37
C LEU A 45 0.54 0.66 10.88
N ASN A 46 0.69 1.05 9.60
CA ASN A 46 -0.09 2.13 9.03
C ASN A 46 -1.59 1.83 9.02
N VAL A 47 -1.99 0.60 8.63
CA VAL A 47 -3.39 0.17 8.68
C VAL A 47 -3.89 0.09 10.12
N LEU A 48 -3.07 -0.40 11.06
CA LEU A 48 -3.40 -0.45 12.48
C LEU A 48 -3.62 0.95 13.06
N LEU A 49 -2.78 1.92 12.72
CA LEU A 49 -2.96 3.31 13.15
C LEU A 49 -4.23 3.91 12.57
N GLN A 50 -4.52 3.69 11.28
CA GLN A 50 -5.74 4.18 10.65
C GLN A 50 -7.00 3.55 11.27
N THR A 51 -6.99 2.23 11.47
CA THR A 51 -8.10 1.50 12.12
C THR A 51 -8.26 1.89 13.59
N ARG A 52 -7.18 2.12 14.34
CA ARG A 52 -7.23 2.64 15.71
C ARG A 52 -7.79 4.05 15.79
N ILE A 53 -7.33 4.96 14.93
CA ILE A 53 -7.81 6.36 14.93
C ILE A 53 -9.32 6.37 14.64
N ALA A 54 -9.75 5.64 13.62
CA ALA A 54 -11.16 5.57 13.26
C ALA A 54 -11.99 4.78 14.30
N GLY A 55 -11.49 3.64 14.77
CA GLY A 55 -12.16 2.78 15.74
C GLY A 55 -12.28 3.41 17.13
N ASN A 56 -11.28 4.17 17.58
CA ASN A 56 -11.35 4.94 18.84
C ASN A 56 -12.43 6.03 18.74
N ALA A 57 -12.53 6.71 17.59
CA ALA A 57 -13.58 7.69 17.36
C ALA A 57 -14.97 7.04 17.39
N ALA A 58 -15.09 5.79 16.91
CA ALA A 58 -16.33 5.02 16.90
C ALA A 58 -16.61 4.21 18.18
N ARG A 59 -15.64 4.06 19.11
CA ARG A 59 -15.69 3.16 20.29
C ARG A 59 -15.91 1.68 19.93
N GLN A 60 -15.21 1.18 18.92
CA GLN A 60 -15.32 -0.21 18.49
C GLN A 60 -14.78 -1.22 19.52
N ALA A 61 -15.33 -2.44 19.50
CA ALA A 61 -14.82 -3.56 20.29
C ALA A 61 -13.45 -4.03 19.77
N VAL A 62 -12.58 -4.54 20.65
CA VAL A 62 -11.22 -4.97 20.29
C VAL A 62 -11.22 -6.03 19.18
N LEU A 63 -12.12 -7.02 19.28
CA LEU A 63 -12.25 -8.06 18.26
C LEU A 63 -12.67 -7.49 16.90
N GLN A 64 -13.57 -6.50 16.91
CA GLN A 64 -14.01 -5.81 15.70
C GLN A 64 -12.87 -5.04 15.05
N SER A 65 -12.07 -4.31 15.84
CA SER A 65 -10.87 -3.62 15.34
C SER A 65 -9.80 -4.58 14.83
N LEU A 66 -9.65 -5.76 15.44
CA LEU A 66 -8.74 -6.80 14.97
C LEU A 66 -9.16 -7.35 13.59
N VAL A 67 -10.44 -7.66 13.42
CA VAL A 67 -10.97 -8.14 12.13
C VAL A 67 -10.86 -7.04 11.07
N ALA A 68 -11.19 -5.79 11.40
CA ALA A 68 -11.02 -4.65 10.51
C ALA A 68 -9.56 -4.50 10.08
N PHE A 69 -8.61 -4.61 11.02
CA PHE A 69 -7.19 -4.58 10.73
C PHE A 69 -6.78 -5.69 9.75
N ILE A 70 -7.17 -6.94 10.01
CA ILE A 70 -6.85 -8.08 9.14
C ILE A 70 -7.39 -7.84 7.72
N ILE A 71 -8.69 -7.54 7.59
CA ILE A 71 -9.32 -7.34 6.28
C ILE A 71 -8.69 -6.15 5.54
N CYS A 72 -8.43 -5.04 6.23
CA CYS A 72 -7.82 -3.87 5.60
C CYS A 72 -6.35 -4.09 5.22
N SER A 73 -5.62 -4.95 5.93
CA SER A 73 -4.22 -5.27 5.60
C SER A 73 -4.09 -6.33 4.50
N THR A 74 -5.02 -7.27 4.39
CA THR A 74 -4.97 -8.35 3.39
C THR A 74 -5.92 -8.15 2.21
N GLY A 75 -6.79 -7.13 2.25
CA GLY A 75 -7.89 -6.97 1.30
C GLY A 75 -7.44 -6.81 -0.15
N GLY A 76 -6.28 -6.18 -0.38
CA GLY A 76 -5.73 -6.04 -1.73
C GLY A 76 -5.41 -7.39 -2.38
N SER A 77 -4.60 -8.20 -1.71
CA SER A 77 -4.24 -9.53 -2.20
C SER A 77 -5.43 -10.49 -2.23
N ALA A 78 -6.37 -10.37 -1.30
CA ALA A 78 -7.60 -11.18 -1.30
C ALA A 78 -8.47 -10.87 -2.53
N LEU A 79 -8.72 -9.59 -2.84
CA LEU A 79 -9.49 -9.19 -4.01
C LEU A 79 -8.80 -9.58 -5.31
N THR A 80 -7.48 -9.38 -5.42
CA THR A 80 -6.71 -9.82 -6.59
C THR A 80 -6.79 -11.34 -6.76
N SER A 81 -6.71 -12.12 -5.68
CA SER A 81 -6.81 -13.59 -5.76
C SER A 81 -8.20 -14.05 -6.22
N VAL A 82 -9.26 -13.43 -5.68
CA VAL A 82 -10.64 -13.69 -6.11
C VAL A 82 -10.82 -13.36 -7.58
N LEU A 83 -10.31 -12.22 -8.05
CA LEU A 83 -10.44 -11.79 -9.44
C LEU A 83 -9.70 -12.73 -10.40
N LEU A 84 -8.54 -13.25 -9.99
CA LEU A 84 -7.73 -14.19 -10.79
C LEU A 84 -8.17 -15.66 -10.64
N GLY A 85 -9.17 -15.94 -9.81
CA GLY A 85 -9.61 -17.31 -9.53
C GLY A 85 -8.55 -18.16 -8.83
N THR A 86 -7.62 -17.55 -8.10
CA THR A 86 -6.56 -18.25 -7.36
C THR A 86 -6.92 -18.43 -5.88
N ARG A 87 -6.18 -19.30 -5.21
CA ARG A 87 -6.34 -19.50 -3.76
C ARG A 87 -5.96 -18.22 -3.03
N ILE A 88 -6.78 -17.81 -2.06
CA ILE A 88 -6.49 -16.66 -1.18
C ILE A 88 -5.35 -17.04 -0.24
N ASN A 89 -4.11 -16.80 -0.68
CA ASN A 89 -2.91 -17.07 0.12
C ASN A 89 -2.61 -15.95 1.13
N SER A 90 -3.43 -14.89 1.18
CA SER A 90 -3.24 -13.69 1.99
C SER A 90 -3.20 -13.94 3.50
N PHE A 91 -3.75 -15.07 3.96
CA PHE A 91 -3.76 -15.46 5.38
C PHE A 91 -2.57 -16.32 5.79
N SER A 92 -1.65 -16.66 4.88
CA SER A 92 -0.40 -17.36 5.19
C SER A 92 0.62 -16.42 5.83
N MET A 93 0.23 -15.71 6.90
CA MET A 93 1.09 -14.76 7.60
C MET A 93 1.80 -15.44 8.77
N ALA A 94 2.75 -16.34 8.46
CA ALA A 94 3.69 -16.85 9.47
C ALA A 94 4.49 -15.70 10.15
N SER A 95 4.56 -14.54 9.50
CA SER A 95 5.23 -13.32 9.96
C SER A 95 4.38 -12.41 10.86
N PHE A 96 3.08 -12.69 11.07
CA PHE A 96 2.18 -11.81 11.82
C PHE A 96 2.56 -11.55 13.28
N PRO A 97 3.00 -12.57 14.07
CA PRO A 97 3.38 -12.36 15.48
C PRO A 97 4.57 -11.42 15.64
N TYR A 98 5.45 -11.36 14.64
CA TYR A 98 6.66 -10.55 14.66
C TYR A 98 6.42 -9.07 14.35
N LEU A 99 5.19 -8.71 13.93
CA LEU A 99 4.82 -7.34 13.55
C LEU A 99 4.77 -6.35 14.73
N PHE A 100 4.60 -6.84 15.97
CA PHE A 100 4.37 -5.98 17.13
C PHE A 100 5.65 -5.43 17.79
N GLY A 101 6.84 -5.91 17.42
CA GLY A 101 8.09 -5.59 18.14
C GLY A 101 9.00 -4.53 17.51
N ALA A 102 8.85 -4.21 16.23
CA ALA A 102 9.82 -3.37 15.50
C ALA A 102 9.32 -1.94 15.32
N VAL A 103 9.70 -1.06 16.26
CA VAL A 103 9.45 0.39 16.17
C VAL A 103 10.48 1.01 15.22
N PHE A 104 10.11 1.17 13.94
CA PHE A 104 10.93 1.90 12.99
C PHE A 104 10.77 3.42 13.17
N ARG A 105 11.89 4.15 13.27
CA ARG A 105 11.94 5.63 13.34
C ARG A 105 11.79 6.31 11.96
N VAL A 106 11.35 5.58 10.94
CA VAL A 106 11.08 6.11 9.60
C VAL A 106 9.65 6.65 9.56
N PRO A 107 9.34 7.72 8.81
CA PRO A 107 7.96 8.15 8.63
C PRO A 107 7.13 6.97 8.11
N ILE A 108 6.22 6.46 8.93
CA ILE A 108 5.39 5.28 8.65
C ILE A 108 4.69 5.43 7.29
N ALA A 109 4.30 6.66 6.95
CA ALA A 109 3.63 6.97 5.70
C ALA A 109 4.53 6.77 4.46
N THR A 110 5.82 7.09 4.53
CA THR A 110 6.75 6.85 3.41
C THR A 110 6.92 5.36 3.15
N VAL A 111 7.11 4.57 4.21
CA VAL A 111 7.27 3.12 4.06
C VAL A 111 5.96 2.46 3.62
N ALA A 112 4.82 2.97 4.08
CA ALA A 112 3.52 2.54 3.60
C ALA A 112 3.31 2.87 2.12
N ALA A 113 3.81 4.01 1.62
CA ALA A 113 3.77 4.37 0.20
C ALA A 113 4.57 3.38 -0.65
N ILE A 114 5.79 3.06 -0.19
CA ILE A 114 6.65 2.07 -0.84
C ILE A 114 5.96 0.72 -0.85
N SER A 115 5.36 0.30 0.27
CA SER A 115 4.60 -0.95 0.32
C SER A 115 3.39 -0.94 -0.61
N GLN A 116 2.73 0.21 -0.78
CA GLN A 116 1.62 0.33 -1.72
C GLN A 116 2.11 0.16 -3.16
N ALA A 117 3.27 0.72 -3.50
CA ALA A 117 3.91 0.53 -4.80
C ALA A 117 4.31 -0.93 -5.06
N THR A 118 4.91 -1.59 -4.08
CA THR A 118 5.25 -3.02 -4.22
C THR A 118 4.01 -3.89 -4.41
N ASN A 119 2.89 -3.53 -3.77
CA ASN A 119 1.62 -4.23 -3.98
C ASN A 119 1.06 -4.03 -5.39
N VAL A 120 1.19 -2.83 -5.98
CA VAL A 120 0.82 -2.61 -7.40
C VAL A 120 1.59 -3.59 -8.29
N PHE A 121 2.92 -3.69 -8.12
CA PHE A 121 3.74 -4.58 -8.92
C PHE A 121 3.36 -6.04 -8.76
N ALA A 122 3.19 -6.49 -7.51
CA ALA A 122 2.79 -7.86 -7.24
C ALA A 122 1.44 -8.21 -7.92
N GLY A 123 0.48 -7.28 -7.91
CA GLY A 123 -0.81 -7.46 -8.56
C GLY A 123 -0.71 -7.57 -10.08
N VAL A 124 0.02 -6.66 -10.72
CA VAL A 124 0.23 -6.68 -12.18
C VAL A 124 1.04 -7.91 -12.60
N GLU A 125 2.15 -8.23 -11.92
CA GLU A 125 2.97 -9.39 -12.26
C GLU A 125 2.20 -10.70 -12.15
N LEU A 126 1.43 -10.88 -11.06
CA LEU A 126 0.61 -12.08 -10.87
C LEU A 126 -0.43 -12.23 -11.99
N ALA A 127 -1.11 -11.14 -12.34
CA ALA A 127 -2.08 -11.14 -13.42
C ALA A 127 -1.46 -11.42 -14.79
N THR A 128 -0.33 -10.78 -15.11
CA THR A 128 0.40 -11.01 -16.37
C THR A 128 0.94 -12.45 -16.46
N GLN A 129 1.31 -13.06 -15.33
CA GLN A 129 1.75 -14.46 -15.29
C GLN A 129 0.59 -15.44 -15.57
N LEU A 130 -0.59 -15.19 -14.99
CA LEU A 130 -1.73 -16.11 -15.05
C LEU A 130 -2.63 -15.89 -16.28
N ALA A 131 -2.76 -14.64 -16.73
CA ALA A 131 -3.63 -14.22 -17.82
C ALA A 131 -2.83 -13.37 -18.83
N ARG A 132 -1.94 -14.05 -19.57
CA ARG A 132 -1.07 -13.41 -20.55
C ARG A 132 -1.90 -12.68 -21.62
N GLY A 133 -1.57 -11.41 -21.87
CA GLY A 133 -2.25 -10.59 -22.88
C GLY A 133 -3.46 -9.81 -22.37
N GLU A 134 -3.94 -10.08 -21.15
CA GLU A 134 -5.10 -9.40 -20.57
C GLU A 134 -4.67 -8.13 -19.81
N PHE A 135 -4.35 -7.06 -20.55
CA PHE A 135 -3.83 -5.82 -19.97
C PHE A 135 -4.80 -5.13 -19.02
N ILE A 136 -6.10 -5.18 -19.32
CA ILE A 136 -7.14 -4.62 -18.45
C ILE A 136 -7.15 -5.36 -17.11
N LEU A 137 -7.04 -6.69 -17.14
CA LEU A 137 -7.00 -7.51 -15.92
C LEU A 137 -5.74 -7.21 -15.10
N ALA A 138 -4.58 -7.09 -15.75
CA ALA A 138 -3.33 -6.74 -15.08
C ALA A 138 -3.39 -5.36 -14.41
N PHE A 139 -3.93 -4.36 -15.13
CA PHE A 139 -4.20 -3.03 -14.58
C PHE A 139 -5.14 -3.08 -13.36
N VAL A 140 -6.30 -3.75 -13.48
CA VAL A 140 -7.26 -3.84 -12.37
C VAL A 140 -6.63 -4.57 -11.17
N CYS A 141 -5.86 -5.64 -11.40
CA CYS A 141 -5.17 -6.37 -10.34
C CYS A 141 -4.13 -5.53 -9.61
N GLY A 142 -3.40 -4.67 -10.33
CA GLY A 142 -2.45 -3.73 -9.72
C GLY A 142 -3.14 -2.71 -8.83
N VAL A 143 -4.24 -2.11 -9.30
CA VAL A 143 -5.04 -1.15 -8.52
C VAL A 143 -5.64 -1.80 -7.28
N LEU A 144 -6.27 -2.97 -7.44
CA LEU A 144 -6.90 -3.70 -6.34
C LEU A 144 -5.88 -4.18 -5.31
N SER A 145 -4.72 -4.68 -5.73
CA SER A 145 -3.67 -5.11 -4.82
C SER A 145 -3.21 -3.97 -3.89
N ALA A 146 -3.18 -2.74 -4.39
CA ALA A 146 -2.75 -1.57 -3.64
C ALA A 146 -3.85 -0.87 -2.82
N THR A 147 -5.13 -0.97 -3.23
CA THR A 147 -6.24 -0.19 -2.64
C THR A 147 -7.34 -1.05 -2.04
N GLY A 148 -7.32 -2.35 -2.29
CA GLY A 148 -8.42 -3.26 -1.97
C GLY A 148 -8.78 -3.30 -0.49
N GLY A 149 -7.80 -3.18 0.40
CA GLY A 149 -8.04 -3.07 1.84
C GLY A 149 -8.90 -1.86 2.22
N GLY A 150 -8.67 -0.70 1.60
CA GLY A 150 -9.48 0.50 1.80
C GLY A 150 -10.88 0.35 1.21
N ILE A 151 -11.00 -0.24 0.02
CA ILE A 151 -12.29 -0.51 -0.64
C ILE A 151 -13.14 -1.44 0.23
N LEU A 152 -12.59 -2.54 0.74
CA LEU A 152 -13.30 -3.46 1.63
C LEU A 152 -13.64 -2.80 2.97
N GLY A 153 -12.70 -2.03 3.55
CA GLY A 153 -12.93 -1.29 4.79
C GLY A 153 -14.12 -0.34 4.70
N ASP A 154 -14.27 0.35 3.58
CA ASP A 154 -15.40 1.24 3.33
C ASP A 154 -16.68 0.47 2.95
N ALA A 155 -16.57 -0.57 2.11
CA ALA A 155 -17.69 -1.40 1.68
C ALA A 155 -18.44 -2.03 2.86
N PHE A 156 -17.71 -2.55 3.83
CA PHE A 156 -18.26 -3.23 5.02
C PHE A 156 -18.40 -2.29 6.22
N GLN A 157 -18.07 -1.00 6.06
CA GLN A 157 -18.03 -0.02 7.14
C GLN A 157 -17.20 -0.50 8.34
N LEU A 158 -16.03 -1.10 8.09
CA LEU A 158 -15.21 -1.76 9.11
C LEU A 158 -14.70 -0.80 10.19
N TYR A 159 -14.76 0.51 9.93
CA TYR A 159 -14.37 1.57 10.85
C TYR A 159 -15.52 2.06 11.76
N ASN A 160 -16.76 1.62 11.52
CA ASN A 160 -17.93 1.95 12.33
C ASN A 160 -18.27 0.82 13.30
N THR A 161 -18.93 1.14 14.42
CA THR A 161 -19.44 0.11 15.34
C THR A 161 -20.53 -0.76 14.70
N ASN A 162 -21.34 -0.16 13.84
CA ASN A 162 -22.35 -0.87 13.08
C ASN A 162 -21.78 -1.22 11.71
N TRP A 163 -21.33 -2.46 11.56
CA TRP A 163 -20.93 -2.98 10.25
C TRP A 163 -22.14 -3.17 9.36
N GLY A 164 -21.96 -2.88 8.08
CA GLY A 164 -23.02 -2.96 7.09
C GLY A 164 -22.46 -2.79 5.69
N LEU A 165 -23.26 -3.14 4.69
CA LEU A 165 -22.87 -2.97 3.30
C LEU A 165 -23.18 -1.55 2.84
N ARG A 166 -22.21 -0.91 2.21
CA ARG A 166 -22.35 0.40 1.56
C ARG A 166 -21.58 0.39 0.25
N THR A 167 -22.06 1.12 -0.75
CA THR A 167 -21.26 1.44 -1.92
C THR A 167 -20.01 2.21 -1.48
N PRO A 168 -18.79 1.70 -1.79
CA PRO A 168 -17.56 2.39 -1.45
C PRO A 168 -17.51 3.80 -2.05
N SER A 169 -17.08 4.76 -1.24
CA SER A 169 -16.78 6.15 -1.62
C SER A 169 -15.77 6.23 -2.76
N ALA A 170 -14.94 5.20 -2.92
CA ALA A 170 -14.08 4.98 -4.07
C ALA A 170 -14.79 5.14 -5.43
N PHE A 171 -16.09 4.82 -5.48
CA PHE A 171 -16.91 4.92 -6.69
C PHE A 171 -17.66 6.25 -6.82
N SER A 172 -17.80 7.02 -5.74
CA SER A 172 -18.46 8.33 -5.77
C SER A 172 -17.48 9.48 -5.91
N GLU A 173 -16.28 9.36 -5.33
CA GLU A 173 -15.27 10.40 -5.31
C GLU A 173 -13.89 9.81 -5.61
N LEU A 174 -13.23 10.33 -6.65
CA LEU A 174 -11.93 9.86 -7.09
C LEU A 174 -10.83 10.39 -6.14
N SER A 175 -10.58 9.65 -5.05
CA SER A 175 -9.56 10.03 -4.07
C SER A 175 -8.14 9.84 -4.61
N SER A 176 -7.19 10.66 -4.14
CA SER A 176 -5.76 10.50 -4.46
C SER A 176 -5.22 9.11 -4.10
N ARG A 177 -5.83 8.44 -3.12
CA ARG A 177 -5.49 7.07 -2.69
C ARG A 177 -5.76 6.02 -3.78
N ILE A 178 -6.65 6.30 -4.73
CA ILE A 178 -7.00 5.42 -5.85
C ILE A 178 -6.31 5.89 -7.13
N VAL A 179 -6.32 7.21 -7.38
CA VAL A 179 -5.70 7.80 -8.58
C VAL A 179 -4.22 7.44 -8.71
N LEU A 180 -3.48 7.51 -7.62
CA LEU A 180 -2.04 7.23 -7.63
C LEU A 180 -1.77 5.75 -8.01
N PRO A 181 -2.37 4.74 -7.34
CA PRO A 181 -2.30 3.35 -7.78
C PRO A 181 -2.81 3.10 -9.20
N MET A 182 -3.82 3.82 -9.68
CA MET A 182 -4.27 3.73 -11.08
C MET A 182 -3.17 4.18 -12.04
N ILE A 183 -2.59 5.36 -11.85
CA ILE A 183 -1.50 5.86 -12.70
C ILE A 183 -0.31 4.89 -12.66
N ALA A 184 0.09 4.47 -11.46
CA ALA A 184 1.18 3.53 -11.26
C ALA A 184 0.94 2.18 -11.92
N SER A 185 -0.25 1.62 -11.76
CA SER A 185 -0.63 0.34 -12.36
C SER A 185 -0.72 0.44 -13.87
N ASN A 186 -1.22 1.55 -14.43
CA ASN A 186 -1.26 1.77 -15.86
C ASN A 186 0.16 1.83 -16.45
N LEU A 187 1.03 2.67 -15.88
CA LEU A 187 2.42 2.79 -16.33
C LEU A 187 3.17 1.47 -16.21
N TYR A 188 2.97 0.74 -15.12
CA TYR A 188 3.61 -0.56 -14.94
C TYR A 188 3.07 -1.61 -15.92
N THR A 189 1.76 -1.66 -16.13
CA THR A 189 1.15 -2.60 -17.09
C THR A 189 1.66 -2.32 -18.50
N LEU A 190 1.69 -1.05 -18.92
CA LEU A 190 2.25 -0.65 -20.20
C LEU A 190 3.73 -1.03 -20.33
N SER A 191 4.49 -0.96 -19.23
CA SER A 191 5.89 -1.37 -19.23
C SER A 191 6.12 -2.86 -19.40
N THR A 192 5.14 -3.68 -19.02
CA THR A 192 5.21 -5.13 -19.13
C THR A 192 4.79 -5.64 -20.51
N LEU A 193 4.33 -4.75 -21.41
CA LEU A 193 4.06 -5.09 -22.81
C LEU A 193 5.36 -5.51 -23.50
N PRO A 194 5.37 -6.57 -24.33
CA PRO A 194 6.59 -7.00 -25.02
C PRO A 194 7.17 -5.95 -26.00
N ASP A 195 6.33 -5.03 -26.49
CA ASP A 195 6.70 -4.05 -27.52
C ASP A 195 7.26 -2.73 -26.95
N VAL A 196 6.94 -2.39 -25.69
CA VAL A 196 7.26 -1.10 -25.09
C VAL A 196 8.71 -0.98 -24.58
N PRO A 197 9.33 -1.99 -23.93
CA PRO A 197 10.69 -1.92 -23.41
C PRO A 197 11.75 -1.60 -24.48
N ARG A 198 11.46 -1.92 -25.76
CA ARG A 198 12.35 -1.63 -26.89
C ARG A 198 12.45 -0.14 -27.22
N LEU A 199 11.45 0.66 -26.85
CA LEU A 199 11.34 2.07 -27.23
C LEU A 199 11.86 3.01 -26.14
N THR A 200 11.74 2.64 -24.86
CA THR A 200 11.92 3.61 -23.78
C THR A 200 13.27 3.56 -23.09
N GLY A 201 14.03 2.46 -23.17
CA GLY A 201 15.37 2.30 -22.56
C GLY A 201 15.45 2.46 -21.04
N LEU A 202 14.37 2.90 -20.40
CA LEU A 202 14.24 3.12 -18.97
C LEU A 202 13.75 1.85 -18.28
N PRO A 203 14.33 1.48 -17.14
CA PRO A 203 13.82 0.41 -16.30
C PRO A 203 12.59 0.90 -15.51
N ILE A 204 11.42 0.69 -16.12
CA ILE A 204 10.13 1.26 -15.72
C ILE A 204 9.64 0.81 -14.33
N LYS A 205 10.21 -0.27 -13.76
CA LYS A 205 9.91 -0.68 -12.38
C LYS A 205 10.16 0.46 -11.38
N LEU A 206 11.16 1.31 -11.63
CA LEU A 206 11.55 2.36 -10.69
C LEU A 206 10.83 3.69 -10.88
N SER A 207 10.44 4.04 -12.12
CA SER A 207 9.61 5.23 -12.36
C SER A 207 8.27 5.10 -11.66
N VAL A 208 7.72 3.89 -11.55
CA VAL A 208 6.47 3.64 -10.83
C VAL A 208 6.65 3.76 -9.30
N ILE A 209 7.79 3.31 -8.76
CA ILE A 209 8.13 3.56 -7.34
C ILE A 209 8.21 5.07 -7.08
N PHE A 210 8.85 5.81 -7.98
CA PHE A 210 8.99 7.26 -7.88
C PHE A 210 7.62 7.96 -7.94
N ILE A 211 6.76 7.54 -8.85
CA ILE A 211 5.40 8.08 -9.04
C ILE A 211 4.48 7.82 -7.84
N LEU A 212 4.75 6.79 -7.04
CA LEU A 212 3.98 6.52 -5.82
C LEU A 212 4.63 7.11 -4.57
N ALA A 213 5.96 7.08 -4.48
CA ALA A 213 6.69 7.61 -3.34
C ALA A 213 6.59 9.14 -3.27
N VAL A 214 6.71 9.83 -4.41
CA VAL A 214 6.76 11.30 -4.47
C VAL A 214 5.43 11.95 -4.06
N PRO A 215 4.27 11.56 -4.60
CA PRO A 215 3.00 12.19 -4.23
C PRO A 215 2.51 11.79 -2.84
N VAL A 216 2.86 10.60 -2.33
CA VAL A 216 2.56 10.25 -0.93
C VAL A 216 3.46 11.06 0.01
N PHE A 217 4.73 11.25 -0.33
CA PHE A 217 5.62 12.17 0.38
C PHE A 217 5.02 13.59 0.44
N PHE A 218 4.59 14.12 -0.71
CA PHE A 218 3.96 15.45 -0.75
C PHE A 218 2.59 15.50 -0.06
N ASN A 219 1.76 14.46 -0.13
CA ASN A 219 0.49 14.42 0.59
C ASN A 219 0.68 14.31 2.11
N THR A 220 1.73 13.63 2.57
CA THR A 220 2.03 13.55 4.02
C THR A 220 2.58 14.85 4.58
N LEU A 221 3.32 15.62 3.77
CA LEU A 221 3.71 16.99 4.11
C LEU A 221 2.54 17.97 3.98
N GLY A 222 1.58 17.67 3.09
CA GLY A 222 0.43 18.51 2.75
C GLY A 222 -0.84 18.26 3.54
N GLN A 223 -0.92 17.21 4.37
CA GLN A 223 -2.03 17.03 5.31
C GLN A 223 -1.95 18.09 6.42
N ARG A 224 -2.35 19.32 6.07
CA ARG A 224 -2.74 20.31 7.08
C ARG A 224 -3.83 19.68 7.94
N PRO A 225 -3.71 19.72 9.27
CA PRO A 225 -4.79 19.28 10.13
C PRO A 225 -6.08 19.98 9.69
N PRO A 226 -7.23 19.28 9.66
CA PRO A 226 -8.49 19.89 9.29
C PRO A 226 -8.67 21.14 10.14
N ALA A 227 -8.89 22.28 9.49
CA ALA A 227 -9.09 23.55 10.18
C ALA A 227 -10.12 23.29 11.28
N THR A 228 -9.71 23.44 12.55
CA THR A 228 -10.59 23.32 13.70
C THR A 228 -11.74 24.27 13.43
N LYS A 229 -12.93 23.73 13.17
CA LYS A 229 -14.14 24.54 13.05
C LYS A 229 -14.24 25.32 14.35
N GLU A 230 -14.00 26.62 14.27
CA GLU A 230 -14.12 27.54 15.39
C GLU A 230 -15.53 27.33 15.96
N LYS A 231 -15.60 26.93 17.24
CA LYS A 231 -16.90 26.79 17.89
C LYS A 231 -17.57 28.17 17.81
N PRO A 232 -18.82 28.28 17.33
CA PRO A 232 -19.52 29.54 17.33
C PRO A 232 -19.53 30.08 18.77
N LYS A 233 -19.00 31.29 18.95
CA LYS A 233 -19.14 32.04 20.22
C LYS A 233 -20.64 32.10 20.52
N ARG A 234 -21.06 31.47 21.62
CA ARG A 234 -22.38 31.72 22.18
C ARG A 234 -22.34 33.13 22.75
N GLU A 235 -23.05 34.04 22.11
CA GLU A 235 -23.47 35.31 22.69
C GLU A 235 -24.64 35.09 23.66
#